data_AF-A0AAN6E969-F1
#
_entry.id   AF-A0AAN6E969-F1
#
_cell.length_a   1.000
_cell.length_b   1.000
_cell.length_c   1.000
_cell.angle_alpha   90.00
_cell.angle_beta   90.00
_cell.angle_gamma   90.00
#
_symmetry.space_group_name_H-M   'P 1'
#
loop_
_entity.id
_entity.type
_entity.pdbx_description
1 polymer ?
#
loop_
_entity_poly.entity_id
_entity_poly.type
_entity_poly.pdbx_seq_one_letter_code
_entity_poly.pdbx_strand_id
1 'polypeptide(L)'
;MRCDVVTVRAYSYIKLRFHVNRGMVALFHCHMMHGGYFGLAATFIAAPELLQKYVKVPEEAIRMCKLQGIKTSGNAAGNQGFDMTGLPPPILVNRE
;
A
#
# COMPACT_ATOMS: atom_id res chain seq x y z
N MET A 1 -25.40 -3.95 3.81
CA MET A 1 -24.44 -3.87 4.93
C MET A 1 -23.20 -3.13 4.44
N ARG A 2 -22.67 -2.18 5.22
CA ARG A 2 -21.45 -1.41 4.92
C ARG A 2 -20.47 -1.61 6.07
N CYS A 3 -19.26 -2.08 5.77
CA CYS A 3 -18.21 -2.38 6.74
C CYS A 3 -16.82 -2.14 6.10
N ASP A 4 -15.79 -2.11 6.94
CA ASP A 4 -14.37 -1.97 6.56
C ASP A 4 -13.67 -3.33 6.43
N VAL A 5 -14.05 -4.32 7.25
CA VAL A 5 -13.49 -5.66 7.29
C VAL A 5 -14.58 -6.70 7.04
N VAL A 6 -14.25 -7.69 6.21
CA VAL A 6 -15.12 -8.85 5.96
C VAL A 6 -14.28 -10.12 5.94
N THR A 7 -14.83 -11.20 6.48
CA THR A 7 -14.20 -12.53 6.45
C THR A 7 -14.59 -13.26 5.17
N VAL A 8 -13.60 -13.74 4.43
CA VAL A 8 -13.78 -14.65 3.30
C VAL A 8 -13.54 -16.08 3.78
N ARG A 9 -14.49 -16.98 3.55
CA ARG A 9 -14.32 -18.40 3.91
C ARG A 9 -13.36 -19.09 2.94
N ALA A 10 -12.74 -20.19 3.37
CA ALA A 10 -11.90 -20.99 2.48
C ALA A 10 -12.69 -21.43 1.23
N TYR A 11 -12.00 -21.45 0.08
CA TYR A 11 -12.58 -21.81 -1.23
C TYR A 11 -13.81 -20.99 -1.65
N SER A 12 -13.88 -19.73 -1.21
CA SER A 12 -14.96 -18.81 -1.56
C SER A 12 -14.43 -17.49 -2.10
N TYR A 13 -15.33 -16.62 -2.56
CA TYR A 13 -15.01 -15.29 -3.03
C TYR A 13 -16.02 -14.26 -2.50
N ILE A 14 -15.60 -13.00 -2.50
CA ILE A 14 -16.48 -11.87 -2.22
C ILE A 14 -16.43 -10.90 -3.39
N LYS A 15 -17.52 -10.16 -3.60
CA LYS A 15 -17.59 -9.05 -4.54
C LYS A 15 -17.77 -7.77 -3.74
N LEU A 16 -16.76 -6.91 -3.76
CA LEU A 16 -16.77 -5.64 -3.04
C LEU A 16 -17.07 -4.49 -4.01
N ARG A 17 -17.84 -3.52 -3.53
CA ARG A 17 -18.03 -2.23 -4.20
C ARG A 17 -17.83 -1.14 -3.17
N PHE A 18 -16.92 -0.22 -3.47
CA PHE A 18 -16.72 0.99 -2.69
C PHE A 18 -16.80 2.19 -3.63
N HIS A 19 -17.25 3.32 -3.08
CA HIS A 19 -17.36 4.58 -3.83
C HIS A 19 -16.27 5.52 -3.33
N VAL A 20 -15.43 6.00 -4.26
CA VAL A 20 -14.37 6.95 -3.96
C VAL A 20 -14.86 8.35 -4.33
N ASN A 21 -15.08 9.20 -3.33
CA ASN A 21 -15.57 10.57 -3.52
C ASN A 21 -14.47 11.65 -3.43
N ARG A 22 -13.24 11.27 -3.05
CA ARG A 22 -12.06 12.15 -2.89
C ARG A 22 -10.79 11.37 -3.22
N GLY A 23 -9.70 12.08 -3.49
CA GLY A 23 -8.39 11.46 -3.65
C GLY A 23 -8.01 10.64 -2.42
N MET A 24 -7.52 9.41 -2.62
CA MET A 24 -7.25 8.45 -1.54
C MET A 24 -6.10 7.52 -1.89
N VAL A 25 -5.26 7.23 -0.90
CA VAL A 25 -4.33 6.09 -0.90
C VAL A 25 -4.75 5.17 0.24
N ALA A 26 -5.23 3.96 -0.07
CA ALA A 26 -5.76 3.04 0.93
C ALA A 26 -5.11 1.66 0.83
N LEU A 27 -4.69 1.12 1.98
CA LEU A 27 -4.17 -0.23 2.08
C LEU A 27 -5.34 -1.22 2.19
N PHE A 28 -5.39 -2.19 1.29
CA PHE A 28 -6.31 -3.31 1.32
C PHE A 28 -5.52 -4.59 1.55
N HIS A 29 -5.65 -5.18 2.73
CA HIS A 29 -4.85 -6.32 3.12
C HIS A 29 -5.64 -7.34 3.93
N CYS A 30 -5.10 -8.56 4.02
CA CYS A 30 -5.58 -9.51 4.99
C CYS A 30 -5.19 -9.03 6.40
N HIS A 31 -6.17 -8.87 7.29
CA HIS A 31 -5.93 -8.43 8.66
C HIS A 31 -5.53 -9.58 9.60
N MET A 32 -5.09 -10.71 9.04
CA MET A 32 -4.39 -11.75 9.80
C MET A 32 -2.89 -11.47 9.75
N MET A 33 -2.24 -11.42 10.92
CA MET A 33 -0.81 -11.10 11.07
C MET A 33 0.09 -11.90 10.11
N HIS A 34 -0.23 -13.18 9.90
CA HIS A 34 0.47 -14.04 8.96
C HIS A 34 0.40 -13.53 7.51
N GLY A 35 -0.79 -13.12 7.03
CA GLY A 35 -1.03 -12.69 5.65
C GLY A 35 -0.24 -11.45 5.22
N GLY A 36 0.08 -10.56 6.16
CA GLY A 36 0.92 -9.39 5.91
C GLY A 36 2.37 -9.75 5.51
N TYR A 37 2.91 -10.83 6.08
CA TYR A 37 4.25 -11.35 5.70
C TYR A 37 4.25 -12.05 4.34
N PHE A 38 3.12 -12.65 3.95
CA PHE A 38 2.96 -13.34 2.67
C PHE A 38 2.66 -12.41 1.49
N GLY A 39 2.67 -11.09 1.69
CA GLY A 39 2.39 -10.13 0.62
C GLY A 39 0.93 -10.09 0.17
N LEU A 40 -0.02 -10.55 0.99
CA LEU A 40 -1.46 -10.43 0.73
C LEU A 40 -1.96 -9.01 1.05
N ALA A 41 -1.44 -8.05 0.29
CA ALA A 41 -1.79 -6.65 0.38
C ALA A 41 -1.80 -6.02 -1.03
N ALA A 42 -2.70 -5.07 -1.21
CA ALA A 42 -2.76 -4.20 -2.37
C ALA A 42 -3.00 -2.77 -1.88
N THR A 43 -2.43 -1.79 -2.57
CA THR A 43 -2.68 -0.38 -2.28
C THR A 43 -3.52 0.20 -3.40
N PHE A 44 -4.71 0.71 -3.06
CA PHE A 44 -5.54 1.44 -3.99
C PHE A 44 -5.14 2.91 -4.00
N ILE A 45 -4.81 3.44 -5.17
CA ILE A 45 -4.52 4.85 -5.40
C ILE A 45 -5.62 5.40 -6.30
N ALA A 46 -6.41 6.34 -5.79
CA ALA A 46 -7.54 6.91 -6.51
C ALA A 46 -7.43 8.43 -6.61
N ALA A 47 -7.72 8.97 -7.79
CA ALA A 47 -7.63 10.39 -8.15
C ALA A 47 -6.33 11.07 -7.66
N PRO A 48 -5.14 10.60 -8.11
CA PRO A 48 -3.85 11.15 -7.71
C PRO A 48 -3.70 12.65 -8.01
N GLU A 49 -4.32 13.12 -9.09
CA GLU A 49 -4.35 14.53 -9.48
C GLU A 49 -5.07 15.42 -8.46
N LEU A 50 -6.05 14.87 -7.73
CA LEU A 50 -6.72 15.60 -6.64
C LEU A 50 -5.86 15.59 -5.37
N LEU A 51 -5.18 14.47 -5.08
CA LEU A 51 -4.26 14.38 -3.94
C LEU A 51 -3.15 15.43 -4.04
N GLN A 52 -2.54 15.58 -5.21
CA GLN A 52 -1.47 16.55 -5.44
C GLN A 52 -1.91 18.01 -5.24
N LYS A 53 -3.20 18.31 -5.46
CA LYS A 53 -3.74 19.67 -5.30
C LYS A 53 -4.06 20.02 -3.86
N TYR A 54 -4.62 19.07 -3.11
CA TYR A 54 -5.22 19.35 -1.79
C TYR A 54 -4.43 18.79 -0.61
N VAL A 55 -3.62 17.76 -0.81
CA VAL A 55 -2.86 17.12 0.27
C VAL A 55 -1.43 17.63 0.27
N LYS A 56 -1.06 18.33 1.34
CA LYS A 56 0.34 18.65 1.65
C LYS A 56 0.83 17.67 2.72
N VAL A 57 1.90 16.95 2.41
CA VAL A 57 2.54 16.05 3.38
C VAL A 57 3.19 16.91 4.48
N PRO A 58 2.90 16.66 5.77
CA PRO A 58 3.54 17.40 6.86
C PRO A 58 5.07 17.29 6.81
N GLU A 59 5.77 18.39 7.06
CA GLU A 59 7.24 18.42 7.06
C GLU A 59 7.85 17.41 8.04
N GLU A 60 7.15 17.16 9.16
CA GLU A 60 7.57 16.17 10.15
C GLU A 60 7.62 14.75 9.56
N ALA A 61 6.63 14.37 8.76
CA ALA A 61 6.61 13.07 8.11
C ALA A 61 7.78 12.92 7.12
N ILE A 62 8.08 13.98 6.37
CA ILE A 62 9.23 14.03 5.46
C ILE A 62 10.54 13.89 6.25
N ARG A 63 10.65 14.57 7.40
CA ARG A 63 11.82 14.47 8.28
C ARG A 63 12.02 13.05 8.82
N MET A 64 10.95 12.41 9.28
CA MET A 64 10.98 11.02 9.76
C MET A 64 11.48 10.06 8.67
N CYS A 65 11.02 10.21 7.42
CA CYS A 65 11.53 9.42 6.30
C CYS A 65 13.03 9.63 6.09
N LYS A 66 13.49 10.89 6.07
CA LYS A 66 14.92 11.22 5.88
C LYS A 66 15.81 10.64 6.99
N LEU A 67 15.37 10.70 8.25
CA LEU A 67 16.11 10.12 9.39
C LEU A 67 16.26 8.59 9.28
N GLN A 68 15.31 7.92 8.64
CA GLN A 68 15.37 6.47 8.38
C GLN A 68 16.08 6.12 7.07
N GLY A 69 16.64 7.11 6.36
CA GLY A 69 17.25 6.88 5.04
C GLY A 69 16.25 6.55 3.93
N ILE A 70 14.96 6.78 4.15
CA ILE A 70 13.90 6.51 3.18
C ILE A 70 13.77 7.71 2.23
N LYS A 71 13.91 7.46 0.93
CA LYS A 71 13.72 8.48 -0.11
C LYS A 71 12.26 8.93 -0.16
N THR A 72 12.02 10.24 -0.19
CA THR A 72 10.67 10.84 -0.16
C THR A 72 10.08 11.09 -1.54
N SER A 73 10.79 10.72 -2.60
CA SER A 73 10.39 10.85 -4.00
C SER A 73 10.86 9.64 -4.80
N GLY A 74 10.08 9.28 -5.83
CA GLY A 74 10.36 8.12 -6.68
C GLY A 74 9.35 6.99 -6.47
N ASN A 75 9.66 5.84 -7.06
CA ASN A 75 8.90 4.58 -6.97
C ASN A 75 9.80 3.47 -6.42
N ALA A 76 9.22 2.39 -5.88
CA ALA A 76 9.95 1.25 -5.32
C ALA A 76 10.99 1.69 -4.26
N ALA A 77 12.28 1.43 -4.48
CA ALA A 77 13.39 1.87 -3.63
C ALA A 77 13.76 3.37 -3.82
N GLY A 78 12.77 4.20 -4.18
CA GLY A 78 12.94 5.60 -4.57
C GLY A 78 13.74 5.80 -5.86
N ASN A 79 13.45 4.96 -6.85
CA ASN A 79 13.97 5.06 -8.22
C ASN A 79 12.91 5.69 -9.14
N GLN A 80 13.15 5.73 -10.45
CA GLN A 80 12.21 6.28 -11.42
C GLN A 80 11.54 5.17 -12.26
N GLY A 81 10.28 5.39 -12.62
CA GLY A 81 9.53 4.47 -13.48
C GLY A 81 9.38 3.07 -12.87
N PHE A 82 9.81 2.06 -13.62
CA PHE A 82 9.69 0.64 -13.28
C PHE A 82 11.00 0.05 -12.72
N ASP A 83 11.98 0.88 -12.40
CA ASP A 83 13.23 0.41 -11.81
C ASP A 83 13.00 -0.06 -10.36
N MET A 84 13.10 -1.37 -10.17
CA MET A 84 12.92 -2.05 -8.88
C MET A 84 14.26 -2.37 -8.17
N THR A 85 15.39 -1.84 -8.66
CA THR A 85 16.71 -2.09 -8.06
C THR A 85 16.78 -1.59 -6.61
N GLY A 86 17.46 -2.35 -5.75
CA GLY A 86 17.59 -2.02 -4.33
C GLY A 86 16.39 -2.40 -3.45
N LEU A 87 15.34 -3.00 -4.01
CA LEU A 87 14.31 -3.67 -3.21
C LEU A 87 14.88 -4.93 -2.54
N PRO A 88 14.44 -5.26 -1.31
CA PRO A 88 14.74 -6.55 -0.71
C PRO A 88 14.15 -7.67 -1.57
N PRO A 89 14.77 -8.86 -1.61
CA PRO A 89 14.20 -10.00 -2.31
C PRO A 89 12.80 -10.30 -1.74
N PRO A 90 11.86 -10.77 -2.57
CA PRO A 90 10.54 -11.15 -2.08
C PRO A 90 10.67 -12.18 -0.97
N ILE A 91 9.80 -12.09 0.04
CA ILE A 91 9.74 -13.07 1.13
C ILE A 91 9.21 -14.37 0.52
N LEU A 92 10.11 -15.24 0.08
CA LEU A 92 9.79 -16.58 -0.40
C LEU A 92 9.59 -17.48 0.82
N VAL A 93 8.36 -17.94 1.06
CA VAL A 93 8.05 -18.77 2.23
C VAL A 93 8.37 -20.26 2.03
N ASN A 94 9.05 -20.60 0.94
CA ASN A 94 9.63 -21.94 0.75
C ASN A 94 11.13 -21.79 0.43
N ARG A 95 11.96 -21.75 1.47
CA ARG A 95 13.37 -22.15 1.40
C ARG A 95 13.52 -23.47 2.14
N GLU A 96 13.03 -24.53 1.48
CA GLU A 96 13.49 -25.90 1.63
C GLU A 96 13.87 -26.40 0.23
#